data_AF-A0A376J8U4-F1
#
_entry.id   AF-A0A376J8U4-F1
#
_cell.length_a   1.000
_cell.length_b   1.000
_cell.length_c   1.000
_cell.angle_alpha   90.00
_cell.angle_beta   90.00
_cell.angle_gamma   90.00
#
_symmetry.space_group_name_H-M   'P 1'
#
loop_
_entity.id
_entity.type
_entity.pdbx_description
1 polymer ?
#
loop_
_entity_poly.entity_id
_entity_poly.type
_entity_poly.pdbx_seq_one_letter_code
_entity_poly.pdbx_strand_id
1 'polypeptide(L)'
;MIRSTRVSLGLFFKYFLSLTKIDPGQNYISLPSIKSSTHIALLFMASMGTQKLKAQGFFIFSLLLTLILFCITTLYNENTNVKLIPQMNYLMVVVALFFLNAVIFLFMLMKYFTNKQILPTLILSLAFLSGLIYLVETIVIIHKPINGSTLIQTKSNDVSIFYIFRQLSFICLTSLALFCYGKDNILDNNKKKTGILLLALIPFLVFPLLAHNLSSYNADYSLYVVDYCPDNHTATWGINYTKILVCLWAFLLFFIIMRTRLASELWPLIALLCLASLCCNLLLLTLDEYNYTIWYISRGIEVSSKLFVVSFLIYNIFQELQLSSKLAVHDVLTNIYNRRYFFNSVESLLSRPVVKDFCVMLVDINQFKRINAQWGHRVGDKVLVSIVDIIQQSIRPDDIFSATGG
;
A
#
# COMPACT_ATOMS: atom_id res chain seq x y z
N MET A 1 -3.63 3.81 -41.78
CA MET A 1 -3.96 2.41 -42.14
C MET A 1 -3.63 1.53 -40.93
N ILE A 2 -4.62 1.32 -40.05
CA ILE A 2 -4.49 0.59 -38.79
C ILE A 2 -4.71 -0.90 -39.10
N ARG A 3 -3.70 -1.75 -38.93
CA ARG A 3 -3.86 -3.22 -39.00
C ARG A 3 -4.02 -3.76 -37.58
N SER A 4 -5.25 -4.16 -37.25
CA SER A 4 -5.57 -4.91 -36.04
C SER A 4 -4.96 -6.31 -36.11
N THR A 5 -4.13 -6.68 -35.13
CA THR A 5 -3.81 -8.08 -34.85
C THR A 5 -4.78 -8.59 -33.79
N ARG A 6 -5.90 -9.18 -34.24
CA ARG A 6 -6.73 -10.03 -33.39
C ARG A 6 -5.95 -11.31 -33.09
N VAL A 7 -5.33 -11.39 -31.92
CA VAL A 7 -4.87 -12.66 -31.38
C VAL A 7 -6.09 -13.39 -30.84
N SER A 8 -6.42 -14.52 -31.47
CA SER A 8 -7.54 -15.39 -31.09
C SER A 8 -7.40 -15.89 -29.65
N LEU A 9 -8.35 -15.53 -28.79
CA LEU A 9 -8.50 -16.05 -27.41
C LEU A 9 -8.51 -17.60 -27.36
N GLY A 10 -8.84 -18.27 -28.47
CA GLY A 10 -8.91 -19.74 -28.55
C GLY A 10 -7.55 -20.45 -28.46
N LEU A 11 -6.46 -19.79 -28.87
CA LEU A 11 -5.10 -20.34 -28.74
C LEU A 11 -4.59 -20.26 -27.29
N PHE A 12 -4.99 -19.22 -26.56
CA PHE A 12 -4.65 -19.04 -25.15
C PHE A 12 -5.35 -20.10 -24.27
N PHE A 13 -6.61 -20.42 -24.57
CA PHE A 13 -7.37 -21.43 -23.81
C PHE A 13 -6.87 -22.86 -24.05
N LYS A 14 -6.44 -23.19 -25.29
CA LYS A 14 -5.83 -24.51 -25.59
C LYS A 14 -4.49 -24.72 -24.89
N TYR A 15 -3.69 -23.65 -24.72
CA TYR A 15 -2.41 -23.72 -24.01
C TYR A 15 -2.59 -23.83 -22.48
N PHE A 16 -3.63 -23.19 -21.94
CA PHE A 16 -3.96 -23.28 -20.51
C PHE A 16 -4.47 -24.67 -20.12
N LEU A 17 -5.25 -25.32 -20.98
CA LEU A 17 -5.74 -26.69 -20.76
C LEU A 17 -4.66 -27.77 -20.89
N SER A 18 -3.55 -27.53 -21.59
CA SER A 18 -2.42 -28.48 -21.62
C SER A 18 -1.55 -28.42 -20.36
N LEU A 19 -1.61 -27.32 -19.60
CA LEU A 19 -0.88 -27.17 -18.33
C LEU A 19 -1.61 -27.80 -17.13
N THR A 20 -2.91 -28.10 -17.26
CA THR A 20 -3.72 -28.70 -16.19
C THR A 20 -3.79 -30.22 -16.21
N LYS A 21 -3.20 -30.89 -17.21
CA LYS A 21 -3.01 -32.35 -17.22
C LYS A 21 -1.55 -32.68 -16.94
N ILE A 22 -1.20 -32.72 -15.66
CA ILE A 22 0.06 -33.30 -15.21
C ILE A 22 -0.28 -34.72 -14.73
N ASP A 23 -0.02 -35.71 -15.59
CA ASP A 23 0.09 -37.11 -15.17
C ASP A 23 1.37 -37.23 -14.31
N PRO A 24 1.32 -37.88 -13.13
CA PRO A 24 2.43 -37.87 -12.17
C PRO A 24 3.56 -38.85 -12.52
N GLY A 25 3.86 -39.06 -13.80
CA GLY A 25 4.91 -39.98 -14.20
C GLY A 25 5.24 -39.93 -15.69
N GLN A 26 6.02 -38.95 -16.13
CA GLN A 26 6.92 -39.13 -17.26
C GLN A 26 8.05 -38.09 -17.28
N ASN A 27 9.26 -38.60 -17.48
CA ASN A 27 10.53 -37.89 -17.57
C ASN A 27 10.62 -36.99 -18.81
N TYR A 28 11.31 -35.86 -18.64
CA TYR A 28 11.93 -34.99 -19.67
C TYR A 28 11.22 -34.86 -21.03
N ILE A 29 10.55 -33.72 -21.24
CA ILE A 29 10.26 -33.21 -22.59
C ILE A 29 11.01 -31.90 -22.78
N SER A 30 11.94 -31.91 -23.74
CA SER A 30 12.70 -30.76 -24.23
C SER A 30 11.76 -29.66 -24.77
N LEU A 31 11.81 -28.47 -24.16
CA LEU A 31 11.10 -27.28 -24.67
C LEU A 31 11.89 -26.62 -25.82
N PRO A 32 11.23 -26.24 -26.93
CA PRO A 32 11.89 -25.60 -28.06
C PRO A 32 12.28 -24.15 -27.75
N SER A 33 13.42 -23.74 -28.30
CA SER A 33 14.02 -22.40 -28.16
C SER A 33 13.11 -21.28 -28.69
N ILE A 34 12.47 -20.52 -27.80
CA ILE A 34 11.66 -19.35 -28.16
C ILE A 34 12.15 -18.12 -27.37
N LYS A 35 12.23 -16.99 -28.09
CA LYS A 35 12.90 -15.71 -27.77
C LYS A 35 12.74 -15.22 -26.31
N SER A 36 13.86 -14.85 -25.69
CA SER A 36 14.01 -14.52 -24.26
C SER A 36 13.24 -13.29 -23.75
N SER A 37 12.79 -12.38 -24.62
CA SER A 37 12.03 -11.20 -24.19
C SER A 37 10.57 -11.52 -23.83
N THR A 38 9.97 -12.54 -24.46
CA THR A 38 8.60 -12.97 -24.18
C THR A 38 8.49 -13.82 -22.91
N HIS A 39 9.54 -14.57 -22.54
CA HIS A 39 9.55 -15.34 -21.29
C HIS A 39 9.64 -14.45 -20.05
N ILE A 40 10.45 -13.39 -20.09
CA ILE A 40 10.51 -12.41 -18.99
C ILE A 40 9.15 -11.71 -18.86
N ALA A 41 8.54 -11.27 -19.97
CA ALA A 41 7.21 -10.67 -19.95
C ALA A 41 6.12 -11.64 -19.47
N LEU A 42 6.18 -12.94 -19.84
CA LEU A 42 5.24 -13.96 -19.36
C LEU A 42 5.46 -14.31 -17.88
N LEU A 43 6.70 -14.36 -17.40
CA LEU A 43 7.04 -14.53 -15.98
C LEU A 43 6.58 -13.31 -15.18
N PHE A 44 6.75 -12.10 -15.70
CA PHE A 44 6.19 -10.88 -15.11
C PHE A 44 4.67 -10.91 -15.08
N MET A 45 4.00 -11.29 -16.18
CA MET A 45 2.54 -11.41 -16.24
C MET A 45 1.99 -12.54 -15.36
N ALA A 46 2.67 -13.67 -15.26
CA ALA A 46 2.34 -14.77 -14.35
C ALA A 46 2.61 -14.39 -12.88
N SER A 47 3.66 -13.61 -12.62
CA SER A 47 3.89 -13.01 -11.30
C SER A 47 2.80 -11.99 -10.96
N MET A 48 2.33 -11.17 -11.91
CA MET A 48 1.20 -10.26 -11.71
C MET A 48 -0.11 -11.02 -11.47
N GLY A 49 -0.32 -12.15 -12.17
CA GLY A 49 -1.49 -13.03 -11.96
C GLY A 49 -1.49 -13.69 -10.59
N THR A 50 -0.33 -14.16 -10.13
CA THR A 50 -0.16 -14.75 -8.79
C THR A 50 -0.14 -13.70 -7.66
N GLN A 51 0.35 -12.48 -7.93
CA GLN A 51 0.23 -11.32 -7.04
C GLN A 51 -1.24 -10.92 -6.84
N LYS A 52 -2.06 -10.93 -7.90
CA LYS A 52 -3.51 -10.70 -7.77
C LYS A 52 -4.19 -11.76 -6.90
N LEU A 53 -3.86 -13.04 -7.06
CA LEU A 53 -4.46 -14.13 -6.28
C LEU A 53 -4.08 -14.08 -4.78
N LYS A 54 -2.83 -13.71 -4.46
CA LYS A 54 -2.38 -13.59 -3.07
C LYS A 54 -2.92 -12.33 -2.37
N ALA A 55 -3.01 -11.21 -3.09
CA ALA A 55 -3.67 -10.00 -2.61
C ALA A 55 -5.17 -10.22 -2.34
N GLN A 56 -5.84 -11.08 -3.11
CA GLN A 56 -7.21 -11.52 -2.86
C GLN A 56 -7.34 -12.33 -1.56
N GLY A 57 -6.39 -13.23 -1.26
CA GLY A 57 -6.36 -13.97 0.01
C GLY A 57 -6.19 -13.03 1.21
N PHE A 58 -5.32 -12.03 1.09
CA PHE A 58 -5.15 -11.01 2.12
C PHE A 58 -6.41 -10.13 2.28
N PHE A 59 -7.05 -9.74 1.17
CA PHE A 59 -8.33 -9.02 1.17
C PHE A 59 -9.41 -9.78 1.95
N ILE A 60 -9.56 -11.09 1.68
CA ILE A 60 -10.53 -11.95 2.36
C ILE A 60 -10.19 -12.04 3.85
N PHE A 61 -8.92 -12.18 4.22
CA PHE A 61 -8.50 -12.23 5.62
C PHE A 61 -8.79 -10.92 6.36
N SER A 62 -8.47 -9.77 5.77
CA SER A 62 -8.77 -8.46 6.35
C SER A 62 -10.28 -8.24 6.49
N LEU A 63 -11.06 -8.62 5.49
CA LEU A 63 -12.52 -8.57 5.53
C LEU A 63 -13.06 -9.46 6.65
N LEU A 64 -12.55 -10.69 6.79
CA LEU A 64 -12.98 -11.66 7.79
C LEU A 64 -12.59 -11.21 9.21
N LEU A 65 -11.42 -10.61 9.41
CA LEU A 65 -11.02 -9.99 10.68
C LEU A 65 -11.97 -8.85 11.07
N THR A 66 -12.38 -8.04 10.10
CA THR A 66 -13.29 -6.91 10.35
C THR A 66 -14.72 -7.39 10.63
N LEU A 67 -15.11 -8.51 10.03
CA LEU A 67 -16.38 -9.19 10.27
C LEU A 67 -16.39 -9.87 11.65
N ILE A 68 -15.26 -10.44 12.09
CA ILE A 68 -15.08 -10.94 13.46
C ILE A 68 -15.16 -9.80 14.48
N LEU A 69 -14.44 -8.69 14.26
CA LEU A 69 -14.49 -7.51 15.14
C LEU A 69 -15.90 -6.90 15.20
N PHE A 70 -16.62 -6.92 14.08
CA PHE A 70 -18.04 -6.55 14.01
C PHE A 70 -18.91 -7.53 14.83
N CYS A 71 -18.77 -8.84 14.65
CA CYS A 71 -19.52 -9.84 15.40
C CYS A 71 -19.25 -9.76 16.91
N ILE A 72 -18.00 -9.53 17.32
CA ILE A 72 -17.64 -9.34 18.73
C ILE A 72 -18.31 -8.09 19.30
N THR A 73 -18.32 -6.98 18.55
CA THR A 73 -18.98 -5.75 19.02
C THR A 73 -20.51 -5.85 19.00
N THR A 74 -21.13 -6.57 18.06
CA THR A 74 -22.59 -6.79 18.07
C THR A 74 -23.01 -7.74 19.19
N LEU A 75 -22.30 -8.86 19.38
CA LEU A 75 -22.60 -9.84 20.45
C LEU A 75 -22.39 -9.25 21.85
N TYR A 76 -21.42 -8.36 22.04
CA TYR A 76 -21.22 -7.67 23.31
C TYR A 76 -22.35 -6.66 23.61
N ASN A 77 -22.97 -6.08 22.58
CA ASN A 77 -23.95 -4.99 22.74
C ASN A 77 -25.41 -5.44 22.80
N GLU A 78 -25.78 -6.65 22.34
CA GLU A 78 -27.16 -7.16 22.46
C GLU A 78 -27.64 -7.31 23.92
N ASN A 79 -26.72 -7.33 24.89
CA ASN A 79 -27.06 -7.43 26.31
C ASN A 79 -27.28 -6.09 27.03
N THR A 80 -27.24 -4.95 26.34
CA THR A 80 -27.33 -3.64 27.00
C THR A 80 -28.29 -2.68 26.29
N ASN A 81 -29.31 -2.19 27.01
CA ASN A 81 -30.24 -1.12 26.59
C ASN A 81 -29.57 0.27 26.46
N VAL A 82 -28.29 0.31 26.11
CA VAL A 82 -27.46 1.52 26.16
C VAL A 82 -27.51 2.18 24.78
N LYS A 83 -28.19 3.34 24.70
CA LYS A 83 -28.29 4.18 23.49
C LYS A 83 -27.02 4.99 23.20
N LEU A 84 -25.98 4.91 24.05
CA LEU A 84 -24.72 5.66 23.91
C LEU A 84 -23.53 4.74 23.59
N ILE A 85 -22.66 5.17 22.69
CA ILE A 85 -21.40 4.46 22.40
C ILE A 85 -20.46 4.61 23.62
N PRO A 86 -19.95 3.51 24.20
CA PRO A 86 -19.00 3.60 25.31
C PRO A 86 -17.74 4.37 24.90
N GLN A 87 -17.30 5.29 25.75
CA GLN A 87 -16.10 6.11 25.54
C GLN A 87 -14.86 5.26 25.25
N MET A 88 -14.74 4.11 25.91
CA MET A 88 -13.65 3.15 25.68
C MET A 88 -13.66 2.56 24.27
N ASN A 89 -14.83 2.24 23.71
CA ASN A 89 -14.93 1.67 22.36
C ASN A 89 -14.57 2.70 21.30
N TYR A 90 -15.02 3.95 21.48
CA TYR A 90 -14.60 5.05 20.62
C TYR A 90 -13.07 5.23 20.67
N LEU A 91 -12.49 5.28 21.88
CA LEU A 91 -11.06 5.46 22.08
C LEU A 91 -10.23 4.35 21.40
N MET A 92 -10.63 3.09 21.56
CA MET A 92 -9.94 1.95 20.92
C MET A 92 -9.87 2.09 19.39
N VAL A 93 -10.98 2.48 18.76
CA VAL A 93 -11.04 2.68 17.30
C VAL A 93 -10.13 3.83 16.87
N VAL A 94 -10.13 4.96 17.58
CA VAL A 94 -9.29 6.13 17.25
C VAL A 94 -7.81 5.78 17.37
N VAL A 95 -7.43 5.05 18.41
CA VAL A 95 -6.05 4.57 18.61
C VAL A 95 -5.63 3.61 17.51
N ALA A 96 -6.50 2.66 17.12
CA ALA A 96 -6.22 1.77 15.98
C ALA A 96 -6.01 2.54 14.67
N LEU A 97 -6.86 3.54 14.39
CA LEU A 97 -6.73 4.41 13.23
C LEU A 97 -5.44 5.25 13.27
N PHE A 98 -4.97 5.66 14.45
CA PHE A 98 -3.71 6.36 14.63
C PHE A 98 -2.53 5.49 14.18
N PHE A 99 -2.44 4.25 14.67
CA PHE A 99 -1.37 3.34 14.27
C PHE A 99 -1.41 3.01 12.78
N LEU A 100 -2.60 2.73 12.23
CA LEU A 100 -2.74 2.44 10.80
C LEU A 100 -2.29 3.63 9.93
N ASN A 101 -2.69 4.85 10.28
CA ASN A 101 -2.24 6.05 9.55
C ASN A 101 -0.73 6.28 9.69
N ALA A 102 -0.15 6.03 10.87
CA ALA A 102 1.28 6.18 11.09
C ALA A 102 2.08 5.18 10.24
N VAL A 103 1.61 3.93 10.15
CA VAL A 103 2.22 2.90 9.31
C VAL A 103 2.14 3.28 7.82
N ILE A 104 0.97 3.69 7.33
CA ILE A 104 0.82 4.13 5.92
C ILE A 104 1.71 5.34 5.63
N PHE A 105 1.77 6.32 6.54
CA PHE A 105 2.67 7.47 6.43
C PHE A 105 4.12 7.04 6.25
N LEU A 106 4.64 6.18 7.15
CA LEU A 106 6.02 5.72 7.10
C LEU A 106 6.33 4.98 5.79
N PHE A 107 5.41 4.13 5.32
CA PHE A 107 5.60 3.43 4.05
C PHE A 107 5.61 4.37 2.85
N MET A 108 4.71 5.34 2.80
CA MET A 108 4.68 6.34 1.73
C MET A 108 5.93 7.21 1.76
N LEU A 109 6.39 7.61 2.94
CA LEU A 109 7.63 8.37 3.11
C LEU A 109 8.86 7.57 2.68
N MET A 110 8.95 6.29 3.05
CA MET A 110 10.02 5.40 2.63
C MET A 110 10.04 5.22 1.12
N LYS A 111 8.87 5.00 0.49
CA LYS A 111 8.74 4.91 -0.99
C LYS A 111 9.21 6.20 -1.69
N TYR A 112 8.97 7.36 -1.09
CA TYR A 112 9.52 8.62 -1.58
C TYR A 112 11.05 8.70 -1.46
N PHE A 113 11.64 8.23 -0.36
CA PHE A 113 13.09 8.22 -0.21
C PHE A 113 13.80 7.26 -1.18
N THR A 114 13.17 6.12 -1.50
CA THR A 114 13.68 5.19 -2.52
C THR A 114 13.66 5.80 -3.93
N ASN A 115 12.63 6.58 -4.26
CA ASN A 115 12.55 7.28 -5.55
C ASN A 115 12.08 8.74 -5.38
N LYS A 116 13.06 9.63 -5.16
CA LYS A 116 12.84 11.07 -4.88
C LYS A 116 12.19 11.84 -6.04
N GLN A 117 12.07 11.24 -7.22
CA GLN A 117 11.44 11.87 -8.40
C GLN A 117 9.91 11.88 -8.29
N ILE A 118 9.30 11.03 -7.47
CA ILE A 118 7.84 10.90 -7.36
C ILE A 118 7.28 11.82 -6.26
N LEU A 119 7.17 13.12 -6.53
CA LEU A 119 6.59 14.11 -5.58
C LEU A 119 5.18 13.76 -5.06
N PRO A 120 4.25 13.20 -5.87
CA PRO A 120 2.92 12.82 -5.36
C PRO A 120 2.97 11.92 -4.13
N THR A 121 3.95 11.02 -4.04
CA THR A 121 4.12 10.09 -2.92
C THR A 121 4.44 10.84 -1.62
N LEU A 122 5.28 11.87 -1.69
CA LEU A 122 5.58 12.72 -0.53
C LEU A 122 4.34 13.48 -0.05
N ILE A 123 3.58 14.06 -0.97
CA ILE A 123 2.35 14.81 -0.63
C ILE A 123 1.31 13.87 -0.01
N LEU A 124 1.16 12.65 -0.55
CA LEU A 124 0.29 11.64 0.06
C LEU A 124 0.78 11.24 1.46
N SER A 125 2.08 11.13 1.70
CA SER A 125 2.62 10.88 3.05
C SER A 125 2.21 12.00 4.03
N LEU A 126 2.27 13.27 3.60
CA LEU A 126 1.80 14.40 4.41
C LEU A 126 0.29 14.32 4.70
N ALA A 127 -0.52 13.75 3.80
CA ALA A 127 -1.94 13.54 4.05
C ALA A 127 -2.20 12.60 5.24
N PHE A 128 -1.44 11.51 5.34
CA PHE A 128 -1.53 10.58 6.47
C PHE A 128 -0.92 11.17 7.75
N LEU A 129 0.20 11.88 7.65
CA LEU A 129 0.82 12.57 8.78
C LEU A 129 -0.11 13.64 9.37
N SER A 130 -0.75 14.44 8.52
CA SER A 130 -1.77 15.42 8.92
C SER A 130 -2.89 14.76 9.72
N GLY A 131 -3.37 13.60 9.25
CA GLY A 131 -4.39 12.81 9.95
C GLY A 131 -4.03 12.43 11.39
N LEU A 132 -2.75 12.26 11.71
CA LEU A 132 -2.31 11.93 13.07
C LEU A 132 -2.56 13.08 14.05
N ILE A 133 -2.36 14.33 13.63
CA ILE A 133 -2.58 15.52 14.47
C ILE A 133 -4.03 15.54 14.97
N TYR A 134 -4.99 15.35 14.06
CA TYR A 134 -6.41 15.30 14.41
C TYR A 134 -6.78 14.12 15.30
N LEU A 135 -6.15 12.96 15.09
CA LEU A 135 -6.39 11.78 15.92
C LEU A 135 -5.87 11.98 17.35
N VAL A 136 -4.71 12.65 17.52
CA VAL A 136 -4.19 13.01 18.84
C VAL A 136 -5.15 13.95 19.57
N GLU A 137 -5.61 15.02 18.92
CA GLU A 137 -6.59 15.95 19.50
C GLU A 137 -7.89 15.23 19.89
N THR A 138 -8.38 14.35 19.01
CA THR A 138 -9.57 13.54 19.28
C THR A 138 -9.38 12.66 20.52
N ILE A 139 -8.22 12.02 20.68
CA ILE A 139 -7.88 11.22 21.88
C ILE A 139 -7.91 12.10 23.14
N VAL A 140 -7.30 13.29 23.08
CA VAL A 140 -7.26 14.24 24.21
C VAL A 140 -8.66 14.66 24.64
N ILE A 141 -9.53 15.00 23.69
CA ILE A 141 -10.92 15.41 23.97
C ILE A 141 -11.70 14.29 24.63
N ILE A 142 -11.56 13.07 24.10
CA ILE A 142 -12.29 11.91 24.59
C ILE A 142 -11.83 11.52 25.98
N HIS A 143 -10.55 11.66 26.32
CA HIS A 143 -10.05 11.23 27.64
C HIS A 143 -10.49 12.14 28.80
N LYS A 144 -10.96 13.37 28.52
CA LYS A 144 -11.50 14.26 29.58
C LYS A 144 -12.69 13.56 30.28
N PRO A 145 -12.84 13.65 31.61
CA PRO A 145 -13.99 13.05 32.33
C PRO A 145 -15.31 13.76 31.95
N ILE A 146 -16.45 13.07 32.06
CA ILE A 146 -17.78 13.63 31.78
C ILE A 146 -18.43 14.02 33.12
N ASN A 147 -18.55 15.32 33.40
CA ASN A 147 -19.09 15.84 34.66
C ASN A 147 -20.45 16.55 34.50
N GLY A 148 -21.08 16.51 33.31
CA GLY A 148 -22.38 17.16 33.05
C GLY A 148 -22.80 17.10 31.57
N SER A 149 -24.08 17.41 31.29
CA SER A 149 -24.67 17.38 29.94
C SER A 149 -24.10 18.43 28.98
N THR A 150 -23.82 19.64 29.47
CA THR A 150 -23.16 20.71 28.71
C THR A 150 -21.78 20.28 28.20
N LEU A 151 -21.07 19.46 28.98
CA LEU A 151 -19.77 18.92 28.59
C LEU A 151 -19.86 17.83 27.52
N ILE A 152 -20.98 17.10 27.44
CA ILE A 152 -21.22 16.12 26.37
C ILE A 152 -21.41 16.84 25.04
N GLN A 153 -22.16 17.95 25.05
CA GLN A 153 -22.39 18.77 23.86
C GLN A 153 -21.09 19.40 23.35
N THR A 154 -20.28 20.02 24.24
CA THR A 154 -19.01 20.64 23.84
C THR A 154 -18.02 19.60 23.31
N LYS A 155 -17.89 18.44 23.96
CA LYS A 155 -17.05 17.35 23.45
C LYS A 155 -17.49 16.84 22.09
N SER A 156 -18.79 16.61 21.91
CA SER A 156 -19.33 16.13 20.63
C SER A 156 -19.03 17.15 19.52
N ASN A 157 -19.22 18.44 19.81
CA ASN A 157 -18.92 19.52 18.89
C ASN A 157 -17.44 19.57 18.50
N ASP A 158 -16.54 19.53 19.48
CA ASP A 158 -15.09 19.56 19.22
C ASP A 158 -14.67 18.34 18.38
N VAL A 159 -15.15 17.14 18.72
CA VAL A 159 -14.89 15.91 17.95
C VAL A 159 -15.39 16.06 16.50
N SER A 160 -16.56 16.66 16.27
CA SER A 160 -17.06 16.93 14.92
C SER A 160 -16.18 17.93 14.16
N ILE A 161 -15.70 19.00 14.81
CA ILE A 161 -14.79 19.98 14.19
C ILE A 161 -13.50 19.28 13.74
N PHE A 162 -12.82 18.56 14.63
CA PHE A 162 -11.59 17.85 14.29
C PHE A 162 -11.82 16.76 13.22
N TYR A 163 -12.99 16.10 13.22
CA TYR A 163 -13.36 15.16 12.16
C TYR A 163 -13.49 15.85 10.79
N ILE A 164 -14.18 16.99 10.71
CA ILE A 164 -14.35 17.73 9.45
C ILE A 164 -13.01 18.19 8.89
N PHE A 165 -12.19 18.85 9.72
CA PHE A 165 -10.89 19.35 9.28
C PHE A 165 -9.92 18.23 8.90
N ARG A 166 -9.99 17.07 9.57
CA ARG A 166 -9.26 15.86 9.17
C ARG A 166 -9.62 15.42 7.74
N GLN A 167 -10.92 15.37 7.42
CA GLN A 167 -11.40 14.99 6.09
C GLN A 167 -10.97 16.02 5.03
N LEU A 168 -11.15 17.32 5.33
CA LEU A 168 -10.76 18.40 4.42
C LEU A 168 -9.26 18.41 4.13
N SER A 169 -8.43 18.25 5.16
CA SER A 169 -6.96 18.18 5.01
C SER A 169 -6.56 17.04 4.08
N PHE A 170 -7.13 15.84 4.29
CA PHE A 170 -6.85 14.68 3.45
C PHE A 170 -7.30 14.89 1.99
N ILE A 171 -8.50 15.46 1.78
CA ILE A 171 -9.02 15.77 0.44
C ILE A 171 -8.11 16.78 -0.28
N CYS A 172 -7.72 17.85 0.40
CA CYS A 172 -6.84 18.89 -0.18
C CYS A 172 -5.46 18.32 -0.55
N LEU A 173 -4.82 17.57 0.35
CA LEU A 173 -3.51 16.99 0.10
C LEU A 173 -3.55 15.93 -1.01
N THR A 174 -4.59 15.08 -1.03
CA THR A 174 -4.77 14.08 -2.09
C THR A 174 -5.05 14.74 -3.44
N SER A 175 -5.84 15.80 -3.48
CA SER A 175 -6.09 16.59 -4.70
C SER A 175 -4.80 17.23 -5.22
N LEU A 176 -3.95 17.74 -4.33
CA LEU A 176 -2.66 18.31 -4.68
C LEU A 176 -1.68 17.24 -5.20
N ALA A 177 -1.64 16.05 -4.57
CA ALA A 177 -0.88 14.92 -5.06
C ALA A 177 -1.34 14.47 -6.45
N LEU A 178 -2.67 14.42 -6.65
CA LEU A 178 -3.27 14.10 -7.94
C LEU A 178 -2.90 15.15 -8.97
N PHE A 179 -2.88 16.44 -8.60
CA PHE A 179 -2.44 17.53 -9.47
C PHE A 179 -1.01 17.33 -9.99
N CYS A 180 -0.13 16.77 -9.18
CA CYS A 180 1.27 16.52 -9.53
C CYS A 180 1.47 15.23 -10.36
N TYR A 181 0.51 14.31 -10.38
CA TYR A 181 0.63 13.04 -11.07
C TYR A 181 0.75 13.18 -12.60
N GLY A 182 1.78 12.56 -13.19
CA GLY A 182 2.05 12.57 -14.63
C GLY A 182 2.60 13.90 -15.17
N LYS A 183 3.10 14.78 -14.28
CA LYS A 183 3.68 16.09 -14.64
C LYS A 183 5.18 16.14 -14.34
N ASP A 184 5.92 15.11 -14.76
CA ASP A 184 7.35 14.96 -14.45
C ASP A 184 8.18 16.17 -14.94
N ASN A 185 7.88 16.69 -16.14
CA ASN A 185 8.53 17.88 -16.71
C ASN A 185 8.34 19.17 -15.89
N ILE A 186 7.29 19.28 -15.07
CA ILE A 186 7.06 20.46 -14.21
C ILE A 186 7.82 20.35 -12.89
N LEU A 187 8.10 19.12 -12.45
CA LEU A 187 8.81 18.80 -11.21
C LEU A 187 10.32 18.99 -11.30
N ASP A 188 10.90 19.06 -12.51
CA ASP A 188 12.32 19.38 -12.71
C ASP A 188 12.66 20.82 -12.32
N ASN A 189 11.66 21.72 -12.29
CA ASN A 189 11.85 23.08 -11.82
C ASN A 189 11.74 23.16 -10.29
N ASN A 190 12.88 23.27 -9.62
CA ASN A 190 12.99 23.38 -8.16
C ASN A 190 12.11 24.50 -7.55
N LYS A 191 11.89 25.62 -8.24
CA LYS A 191 11.00 26.70 -7.74
C LYS A 191 9.52 26.28 -7.73
N LYS A 192 9.07 25.53 -8.73
CA LYS A 192 7.68 25.03 -8.76
C LYS A 192 7.46 23.91 -7.74
N LYS A 193 8.45 23.03 -7.60
CA LYS A 193 8.44 21.95 -6.59
C LYS A 193 8.35 22.52 -5.16
N THR A 194 9.16 23.53 -4.84
CA THR A 194 9.10 24.23 -3.54
C THR A 194 7.76 24.94 -3.34
N GLY A 195 7.23 25.62 -4.36
CA GLY A 195 5.89 26.23 -4.29
C GLY A 195 4.76 25.23 -4.00
N ILE A 196 4.78 24.06 -4.63
CA ILE A 196 3.80 22.99 -4.36
C ILE A 196 3.94 22.46 -2.93
N LEU A 197 5.16 22.30 -2.43
CA LEU A 197 5.39 21.86 -1.04
C LEU A 197 4.91 22.90 -0.03
N LEU A 198 5.16 24.19 -0.28
CA LEU A 198 4.61 25.26 0.55
C LEU A 198 3.08 25.27 0.55
N LEU A 199 2.45 25.01 -0.60
CA LEU A 199 1.00 24.87 -0.70
C LEU A 199 0.49 23.66 0.10
N ALA A 200 1.25 22.56 0.13
CA ALA A 200 0.92 21.38 0.93
C ALA A 200 1.00 21.64 2.45
N LEU A 201 1.83 22.60 2.89
CA LEU A 201 1.93 22.96 4.31
C LEU A 201 0.64 23.60 4.84
N ILE A 202 -0.18 24.22 4.00
CA ILE A 202 -1.44 24.86 4.43
C ILE A 202 -2.41 23.82 5.03
N PRO A 203 -2.88 22.80 4.29
CA PRO A 203 -3.76 21.79 4.88
C PRO A 203 -3.07 20.92 5.95
N PHE A 204 -1.73 20.87 5.98
CA PHE A 204 -0.97 20.11 6.97
C PHE A 204 -0.81 20.84 8.32
N LEU A 205 -0.51 22.13 8.33
CA LEU A 205 -0.22 22.92 9.55
C LEU A 205 -1.29 23.95 9.89
N VAL A 206 -1.82 24.66 8.89
CA VAL A 206 -2.76 25.76 9.13
C VAL A 206 -4.15 25.21 9.49
N PHE A 207 -4.60 24.14 8.83
CA PHE A 207 -5.91 23.56 9.11
C PHE A 207 -6.05 23.00 10.54
N PRO A 208 -5.08 22.27 11.11
CA PRO A 208 -5.16 21.86 12.52
C PRO A 208 -5.21 23.04 13.49
N LEU A 209 -4.43 24.10 13.25
CA LEU A 209 -4.44 25.31 14.08
C LEU A 209 -5.81 26.02 14.02
N LEU A 210 -6.40 26.11 12.83
CA LEU A 210 -7.75 26.63 12.66
C LEU A 210 -8.79 25.76 13.38
N ALA A 211 -8.69 24.43 13.27
CA ALA A 211 -9.59 23.51 13.96
C ALA A 211 -9.52 23.68 15.48
N HIS A 212 -8.31 23.81 16.03
CA HIS A 212 -8.09 24.06 17.45
C HIS A 212 -8.72 25.40 17.89
N ASN A 213 -8.48 26.47 17.13
CA ASN A 213 -9.04 27.79 17.43
C ASN A 213 -10.56 27.90 17.26
N LEU A 214 -11.17 27.08 16.41
CA LEU A 214 -12.62 27.05 16.20
C LEU A 214 -13.34 26.12 17.19
N SER A 215 -12.59 25.32 17.94
CA SER A 215 -13.12 24.43 18.98
C SER A 215 -13.21 25.13 20.34
N SER A 216 -13.69 24.42 21.37
CA SER A 216 -13.88 24.98 22.72
C SER A 216 -12.62 25.52 23.40
N TYR A 217 -11.43 25.31 22.83
CA TYR A 217 -10.18 25.91 23.33
C TYR A 217 -10.19 27.46 23.27
N ASN A 218 -10.93 28.06 22.32
CA ASN A 218 -11.12 29.52 22.27
C ASN A 218 -12.62 29.86 22.24
N ALA A 219 -13.13 30.37 23.36
CA ALA A 219 -14.55 30.71 23.51
C ALA A 219 -15.03 31.81 22.52
N ASP A 220 -14.16 32.75 22.15
CA ASP A 220 -14.52 33.89 21.30
C ASP A 220 -14.82 33.50 19.84
N TYR A 221 -14.27 32.38 19.38
CA TYR A 221 -14.36 31.92 17.98
C TYR A 221 -14.96 30.51 17.86
N SER A 222 -15.60 30.00 18.92
CA SER A 222 -16.13 28.63 18.93
C SER A 222 -17.24 28.46 17.90
N LEU A 223 -17.01 27.56 16.94
CA LEU A 223 -17.97 27.18 15.90
C LEU A 223 -18.87 26.06 16.44
N TYR A 224 -20.19 26.19 16.32
CA TYR A 224 -21.12 25.12 16.67
C TYR A 224 -21.61 24.42 15.40
N VAL A 225 -21.29 23.13 15.30
CA VAL A 225 -21.48 22.32 14.09
C VAL A 225 -22.42 21.14 14.33
N VAL A 226 -22.71 20.86 15.59
CA VAL A 226 -23.59 19.78 16.06
C VAL A 226 -24.98 20.35 16.31
N ASP A 227 -26.00 19.64 15.83
CA ASP A 227 -27.40 19.95 16.13
C ASP A 227 -27.75 19.34 17.50
N TYR A 228 -28.39 20.10 18.38
CA TYR A 228 -28.75 19.63 19.72
C TYR A 228 -30.24 19.28 19.76
N CYS A 229 -30.55 18.05 20.19
CA CYS A 229 -31.93 17.61 20.38
C CYS A 229 -32.27 17.71 21.88
N PRO A 230 -33.10 18.70 22.31
CA PRO A 230 -33.39 18.95 23.72
C PRO A 230 -34.06 17.77 24.43
N ASP A 231 -34.91 17.04 23.71
CA ASP A 231 -35.77 16.00 24.29
C ASP A 231 -34.98 14.76 24.75
N ASN A 232 -33.85 14.46 24.10
CA ASN A 232 -33.02 13.29 24.40
C ASN A 232 -31.68 13.64 25.05
N HIS A 233 -31.36 14.92 25.25
CA HIS A 233 -30.03 15.40 25.71
C HIS A 233 -28.87 14.85 24.85
N THR A 234 -29.12 14.58 23.57
CA THR A 234 -28.14 14.03 22.63
C THR A 234 -27.75 15.04 21.57
N ALA A 235 -26.46 15.05 21.25
CA ALA A 235 -25.83 15.91 20.26
C ALA A 235 -25.69 15.17 18.93
N THR A 236 -26.53 15.48 17.92
CA THR A 236 -26.55 14.83 16.61
C THR A 236 -25.56 15.46 15.62
N TRP A 237 -25.04 14.67 14.69
CA TRP A 237 -24.10 15.15 13.68
C TRP A 237 -24.84 16.09 12.71
N GLY A 238 -24.32 17.31 12.51
CA GLY A 238 -24.92 18.26 11.59
C GLY A 238 -25.03 17.73 10.15
N ILE A 239 -26.24 17.73 9.62
CA ILE A 239 -26.57 17.16 8.29
C ILE A 239 -25.95 17.99 7.14
N ASN A 240 -25.71 19.28 7.37
CA ASN A 240 -25.25 20.19 6.31
C ASN A 240 -23.80 19.95 5.89
N TYR A 241 -22.87 19.87 6.85
CA TYR A 241 -21.47 19.63 6.51
C TYR A 241 -21.22 18.20 6.03
N THR A 242 -22.00 17.24 6.51
CA THR A 242 -21.89 15.84 6.08
C THR A 242 -22.27 15.68 4.60
N LYS A 243 -23.31 16.38 4.12
CA LYS A 243 -23.63 16.49 2.69
C LYS A 243 -22.46 17.08 1.88
N ILE A 244 -21.85 18.16 2.38
CA ILE A 244 -20.69 18.79 1.71
C ILE A 244 -19.52 17.79 1.61
N LEU A 245 -19.21 17.07 2.69
CA LEU A 245 -18.14 16.06 2.70
C LEU A 245 -18.42 14.92 1.71
N VAL A 246 -19.66 14.42 1.63
CA VAL A 246 -20.06 13.40 0.65
C VAL A 246 -19.79 13.88 -0.78
N CYS A 247 -20.19 15.12 -1.11
CA CYS A 247 -19.94 15.69 -2.43
C CYS A 247 -18.44 15.82 -2.73
N LEU A 248 -17.64 16.30 -1.77
CA LEU A 248 -16.19 16.46 -1.95
C LEU A 248 -15.48 15.10 -2.13
N TRP A 249 -15.86 14.08 -1.37
CA TRP A 249 -15.32 12.73 -1.52
C TRP A 249 -15.70 12.08 -2.84
N ALA A 250 -16.96 12.22 -3.27
CA ALA A 250 -17.42 11.72 -4.56
C ALA A 250 -16.68 12.39 -5.73
N PHE A 251 -16.49 13.71 -5.65
CA PHE A 251 -15.72 14.48 -6.62
C PHE A 251 -14.27 14.01 -6.66
N LEU A 252 -13.58 13.93 -5.52
CA LEU A 252 -12.19 13.45 -5.45
C LEU A 252 -12.05 12.06 -6.05
N LEU A 253 -12.94 11.12 -5.71
CA LEU A 253 -12.94 9.76 -6.23
C LEU A 253 -13.09 9.75 -7.77
N PHE A 254 -14.04 10.53 -8.29
CA PHE A 254 -14.24 10.68 -9.73
C PHE A 254 -12.97 11.18 -10.43
N PHE A 255 -12.32 12.23 -9.91
CA PHE A 255 -11.09 12.78 -10.49
C PHE A 255 -9.91 11.80 -10.42
N ILE A 256 -9.77 11.05 -9.33
CA ILE A 256 -8.75 10.00 -9.22
C ILE A 256 -8.94 8.96 -10.32
N ILE A 257 -10.15 8.44 -10.51
CA ILE A 257 -10.44 7.42 -11.52
C ILE A 257 -10.19 7.97 -12.93
N MET A 258 -10.72 9.15 -13.24
CA MET A 258 -10.59 9.77 -14.55
C MET A 258 -9.15 10.06 -14.95
N ARG A 259 -8.35 10.60 -14.03
CA ARG A 259 -6.98 11.01 -14.34
C ARG A 259 -5.99 9.85 -14.31
N THR A 260 -6.11 8.96 -13.33
CA THR A 260 -5.08 7.93 -13.09
C THR A 260 -5.37 6.65 -13.87
N ARG A 261 -6.63 6.45 -14.28
CA ARG A 261 -7.16 5.20 -14.84
C ARG A 261 -6.83 3.97 -14.00
N LEU A 262 -6.49 4.18 -12.72
CA LEU A 262 -6.05 3.14 -11.78
C LEU A 262 -4.84 2.31 -12.28
N ALA A 263 -3.99 2.89 -13.15
CA ALA A 263 -2.88 2.17 -13.77
C ALA A 263 -1.65 2.03 -12.86
N SER A 264 -1.49 2.90 -11.85
CA SER A 264 -0.39 2.82 -10.88
C SER A 264 -0.72 1.86 -9.73
N GLU A 265 0.29 1.40 -8.99
CA GLU A 265 0.10 0.64 -7.75
C GLU A 265 -0.60 1.40 -6.62
N LEU A 266 -0.44 2.74 -6.55
CA LEU A 266 -0.88 3.53 -5.38
C LEU A 266 -2.30 4.10 -5.53
N TRP A 267 -2.67 4.60 -6.71
CA TRP A 267 -3.98 5.23 -6.92
C TRP A 267 -5.21 4.34 -6.65
N PRO A 268 -5.19 3.02 -6.93
CA PRO A 268 -6.25 2.11 -6.50
C PRO A 268 -6.43 2.06 -4.98
N LEU A 269 -5.34 2.12 -4.22
CA LEU A 269 -5.37 2.15 -2.75
C LEU A 269 -5.97 3.46 -2.23
N ILE A 270 -5.55 4.59 -2.81
CA ILE A 270 -6.11 5.90 -2.46
C ILE A 270 -7.59 5.98 -2.85
N ALA A 271 -7.98 5.45 -4.01
CA ALA A 271 -9.38 5.37 -4.42
C ALA A 271 -10.23 4.51 -3.46
N LEU A 272 -9.69 3.40 -2.94
CA LEU A 272 -10.35 2.59 -1.91
C LEU A 272 -10.58 3.39 -0.62
N LEU A 273 -9.60 4.17 -0.16
CA LEU A 273 -9.75 5.03 1.01
C LEU A 273 -10.79 6.15 0.78
N CYS A 274 -10.84 6.70 -0.44
CA CYS A 274 -11.86 7.68 -0.82
C CYS A 274 -13.25 7.07 -0.82
N LEU A 275 -13.40 5.87 -1.38
CA LEU A 275 -14.67 5.13 -1.41
C LEU A 275 -15.13 4.76 0.01
N ALA A 276 -14.22 4.25 0.85
CA ALA A 276 -14.52 3.96 2.24
C ALA A 276 -15.00 5.21 2.99
N SER A 277 -14.33 6.35 2.79
CA SER A 277 -14.71 7.63 3.39
C SER A 277 -16.07 8.13 2.88
N LEU A 278 -16.36 7.96 1.58
CA LEU A 278 -17.66 8.28 0.99
C LEU A 278 -18.77 7.43 1.65
N CYS A 279 -18.59 6.11 1.73
CA CYS A 279 -19.53 5.20 2.40
C CYS A 279 -19.73 5.57 3.88
N CYS A 280 -18.66 5.89 4.60
CA CYS A 280 -18.74 6.31 6.00
C CYS A 280 -19.59 7.57 6.20
N ASN A 281 -19.44 8.57 5.33
CA ASN A 281 -20.21 9.82 5.41
C ASN A 281 -21.66 9.65 4.91
N LEU A 282 -21.91 8.75 3.94
CA LEU A 282 -23.27 8.38 3.54
C LEU A 282 -24.02 7.67 4.67
N LEU A 283 -23.37 6.74 5.38
CA LEU A 283 -23.94 6.10 6.57
C LEU A 283 -24.22 7.13 7.68
N LEU A 284 -23.34 8.12 7.83
CA LEU A 284 -23.52 9.19 8.80
C LEU A 284 -24.77 10.04 8.50
N LEU A 285 -25.16 10.22 7.23
CA LEU A 285 -26.39 10.93 6.83
C LEU A 285 -27.67 10.16 7.17
N THR A 286 -27.58 8.84 7.36
CA THR A 286 -28.73 8.00 7.74
C THR A 286 -28.98 7.96 9.25
N LEU A 287 -28.17 8.68 10.04
CA LEU A 287 -28.31 8.80 11.49
C LEU A 287 -29.31 9.91 11.85
N ASP A 288 -30.61 9.64 11.77
CA ASP A 288 -31.61 10.53 12.38
C ASP A 288 -31.65 10.36 13.92
N GLU A 289 -31.27 9.18 14.42
CA GLU A 289 -31.01 8.88 15.84
C GLU A 289 -29.65 8.16 15.98
N TYR A 290 -28.98 8.25 17.15
CA TYR A 290 -27.72 7.54 17.44
C TYR A 290 -27.91 6.02 17.38
N ASN A 291 -27.92 5.46 16.18
CA ASN A 291 -27.92 4.02 15.98
C ASN A 291 -26.47 3.53 16.08
N TYR A 292 -26.14 2.97 17.23
CA TYR A 292 -24.80 2.45 17.56
C TYR A 292 -24.29 1.49 16.46
N THR A 293 -25.17 0.68 15.86
CA THR A 293 -24.83 -0.27 14.79
C THR A 293 -24.26 0.43 13.57
N ILE A 294 -24.88 1.52 13.12
CA ILE A 294 -24.41 2.29 11.95
C ILE A 294 -23.05 2.92 12.24
N TRP A 295 -22.83 3.40 13.46
CA TRP A 295 -21.53 3.93 13.87
C TRP A 295 -20.42 2.86 13.81
N TYR A 296 -20.66 1.66 14.36
CA TYR A 296 -19.70 0.55 14.29
C TYR A 296 -19.43 0.11 12.85
N ILE A 297 -20.46 0.02 12.00
CA ILE A 297 -20.29 -0.32 10.58
C ILE A 297 -19.41 0.73 9.89
N SER A 298 -19.70 2.02 10.09
CA SER A 298 -18.92 3.13 9.52
C SER A 298 -17.45 3.05 9.95
N ARG A 299 -17.16 2.88 11.25
CA ARG A 299 -15.78 2.73 11.75
C ARG A 299 -15.11 1.44 11.27
N GLY A 300 -15.86 0.34 11.17
CA GLY A 300 -15.40 -0.93 10.62
C GLY A 300 -14.92 -0.76 9.18
N ILE A 301 -15.70 -0.12 8.32
CA ILE A 301 -15.32 0.19 6.93
C ILE A 301 -14.02 1.02 6.89
N GLU A 302 -13.92 2.06 7.73
CA GLU A 302 -12.74 2.91 7.79
C GLU A 302 -11.47 2.13 8.18
N VAL A 303 -11.54 1.29 9.22
CA VAL A 303 -10.42 0.45 9.69
C VAL A 303 -10.05 -0.62 8.65
N SER A 304 -11.05 -1.30 8.07
CA SER A 304 -10.87 -2.35 7.07
C SER A 304 -10.09 -1.85 5.85
N SER A 305 -10.49 -0.68 5.34
CA SER A 305 -9.85 -0.08 4.17
C SER A 305 -8.37 0.24 4.43
N LYS A 306 -8.04 0.77 5.61
CA LYS A 306 -6.65 1.06 6.00
C LYS A 306 -5.82 -0.20 6.24
N LEU A 307 -6.39 -1.23 6.87
CA LEU A 307 -5.73 -2.54 7.02
C LEU A 307 -5.36 -3.15 5.67
N PHE A 308 -6.27 -3.08 4.70
CA PHE A 308 -6.00 -3.53 3.35
C PHE A 308 -4.83 -2.76 2.71
N VAL A 309 -4.84 -1.42 2.82
CA VAL A 309 -3.75 -0.59 2.29
C VAL A 309 -2.41 -0.94 2.93
N VAL A 310 -2.33 -0.99 4.27
CA VAL A 310 -1.09 -1.35 5.00
C VAL A 310 -0.54 -2.68 4.50
N SER A 311 -1.40 -3.65 4.34
CA SER A 311 -0.96 -5.02 4.06
C SER A 311 -0.57 -5.22 2.61
N PHE A 312 -1.24 -4.52 1.69
CA PHE A 312 -0.80 -4.44 0.30
C PHE A 312 0.58 -3.77 0.20
N LEU A 313 0.83 -2.71 0.98
CA LEU A 313 2.15 -2.05 1.04
C LEU A 313 3.23 -2.99 1.60
N ILE A 314 2.95 -3.70 2.69
CA ILE A 314 3.85 -4.70 3.28
C ILE A 314 4.16 -5.81 2.26
N TYR A 315 3.15 -6.31 1.57
CA TYR A 315 3.32 -7.34 0.55
C TYR A 315 4.26 -6.89 -0.57
N ASN A 316 4.08 -5.68 -1.09
CA ASN A 316 4.94 -5.15 -2.15
C ASN A 316 6.39 -5.00 -1.68
N ILE A 317 6.60 -4.51 -0.46
CA ILE A 317 7.95 -4.38 0.11
C ILE A 317 8.59 -5.75 0.29
N PHE A 318 7.84 -6.74 0.76
CA PHE A 318 8.35 -8.09 0.90
C PHE A 318 8.75 -8.69 -0.46
N GLN A 319 7.98 -8.42 -1.52
CA GLN A 319 8.33 -8.84 -2.88
C GLN A 319 9.59 -8.13 -3.39
N GLU A 320 9.71 -6.81 -3.19
CA GLU A 320 10.90 -6.04 -3.55
C GLU A 320 12.15 -6.54 -2.79
N LEU A 321 12.01 -6.84 -1.50
CA LEU A 321 13.08 -7.41 -0.67
C LEU A 321 13.48 -8.81 -1.16
N GLN A 322 12.52 -9.68 -1.50
CA GLN A 322 12.82 -11.00 -2.05
C GLN A 322 13.56 -10.89 -3.40
N LEU A 323 13.13 -9.98 -4.26
CA LEU A 323 13.77 -9.77 -5.55
C LEU A 323 15.19 -9.20 -5.38
N SER A 324 15.36 -8.20 -4.50
CA SER A 324 16.66 -7.65 -4.14
C SER A 324 17.58 -8.71 -3.54
N SER A 325 17.07 -9.58 -2.65
CA SER A 325 17.82 -10.69 -2.08
C SER A 325 18.26 -11.70 -3.15
N LYS A 326 17.41 -12.01 -4.13
CA LYS A 326 17.79 -12.90 -5.23
C LYS A 326 18.90 -12.30 -6.08
N LEU A 327 18.81 -11.02 -6.44
CA LEU A 327 19.86 -10.30 -7.15
C LEU A 327 21.15 -10.14 -6.33
N ALA A 328 21.04 -10.08 -5.00
CA ALA A 328 22.19 -10.01 -4.11
C ALA A 328 22.95 -11.35 -4.00
N VAL A 329 22.33 -12.47 -4.40
CA VAL A 329 22.90 -13.83 -4.26
C VAL A 329 23.23 -14.47 -5.60
N HIS A 330 22.43 -14.23 -6.65
CA HIS A 330 22.57 -14.87 -7.96
C HIS A 330 22.98 -13.89 -9.06
N ASP A 331 23.70 -14.40 -10.06
CA ASP A 331 23.98 -13.70 -11.31
C ASP A 331 22.73 -13.66 -12.20
N VAL A 332 22.49 -12.51 -12.82
CA VAL A 332 21.23 -12.24 -13.56
C VAL A 332 21.18 -12.97 -14.89
N LEU A 333 22.33 -13.20 -15.54
CA LEU A 333 22.38 -13.84 -16.85
C LEU A 333 22.28 -15.37 -16.73
N THR A 334 22.98 -15.92 -15.74
CA THR A 334 23.22 -17.38 -15.62
C THR A 334 22.47 -18.04 -14.48
N ASN A 335 21.93 -17.26 -13.54
CA ASN A 335 21.23 -17.74 -12.36
C ASN A 335 22.07 -18.62 -11.39
N ILE A 336 23.39 -18.72 -11.58
CA ILE A 336 24.32 -19.28 -10.58
C ILE A 336 24.63 -18.26 -9.50
N TYR A 337 25.35 -18.64 -8.45
CA TYR A 337 25.72 -17.70 -7.39
C TYR A 337 26.58 -16.56 -7.96
N ASN A 338 26.40 -15.35 -7.44
CA ASN A 338 27.26 -14.24 -7.81
C ASN A 338 28.57 -14.25 -7.01
N ARG A 339 29.50 -13.42 -7.45
CA ARG A 339 30.79 -13.22 -6.78
C ARG A 339 30.66 -12.97 -5.28
N ARG A 340 29.70 -12.15 -4.85
CA ARG A 340 29.52 -11.79 -3.44
C ARG A 340 29.16 -13.01 -2.59
N TYR A 341 28.24 -13.84 -3.07
CA TYR A 341 27.85 -15.05 -2.37
C TYR A 341 29.02 -16.03 -2.20
N PHE A 342 29.86 -16.17 -3.23
CA PHE A 342 31.06 -17.01 -3.16
C PHE A 342 32.01 -16.57 -2.03
N PHE A 343 32.39 -15.28 -2.00
CA PHE A 343 33.30 -14.77 -0.96
C PHE A 343 32.70 -14.90 0.44
N ASN A 344 31.42 -14.55 0.62
CA ASN A 344 30.73 -14.72 1.89
C ASN A 344 30.71 -16.19 2.35
N SER A 345 30.54 -17.13 1.41
CA SER A 345 30.51 -18.55 1.73
C SER A 345 31.88 -19.07 2.13
N VAL A 346 32.94 -18.65 1.44
CA VAL A 346 34.32 -18.99 1.80
C VAL A 346 34.68 -18.41 3.18
N GLU A 347 34.33 -17.15 3.46
CA GLU A 347 34.54 -16.53 4.77
C GLU A 347 33.76 -17.26 5.89
N SER A 348 32.53 -17.68 5.60
CA SER A 348 31.74 -18.50 6.54
C SER A 348 32.34 -19.89 6.79
N LEU A 349 33.01 -20.49 5.80
CA LEU A 349 33.70 -21.76 5.97
C LEU A 349 34.98 -21.61 6.81
N LEU A 350 35.73 -20.53 6.59
CA LEU A 350 36.97 -20.22 7.31
C LEU A 350 36.76 -19.79 8.76
N SER A 351 35.61 -19.21 9.08
CA SER A 351 35.26 -18.75 10.44
C SER A 351 34.75 -19.86 11.37
N ARG A 352 34.64 -21.11 10.89
CA ARG A 352 34.19 -22.23 11.72
C ARG A 352 35.29 -22.65 12.69
N PRO A 353 34.93 -23.03 13.94
CA PRO A 353 35.92 -23.48 14.94
C PRO A 353 36.68 -24.73 14.50
N VAL A 354 36.09 -25.53 13.60
CA VAL A 354 36.77 -26.60 12.86
C VAL A 354 36.53 -26.37 11.37
N VAL A 355 37.60 -26.02 10.65
CA VAL A 355 37.57 -25.87 9.20
C VAL A 355 37.62 -27.27 8.59
N LYS A 356 36.61 -27.62 7.78
CA LYS A 356 36.67 -28.83 6.95
C LYS A 356 37.55 -28.57 5.74
N ASP A 357 38.26 -29.58 5.25
CA ASP A 357 38.99 -29.48 4.00
C ASP A 357 38.05 -29.13 2.84
N PHE A 358 38.44 -28.15 2.03
CA PHE A 358 37.70 -27.73 0.85
C PHE A 358 38.67 -27.41 -0.30
N CYS A 359 38.18 -27.50 -1.53
CA CYS A 359 38.92 -27.14 -2.73
C CYS A 359 38.22 -25.96 -3.41
N VAL A 360 39.03 -25.04 -3.96
CA VAL A 360 38.54 -23.92 -4.76
C VAL A 360 39.09 -24.06 -6.17
N MET A 361 38.20 -24.03 -7.16
CA MET A 361 38.55 -24.06 -8.58
C MET A 361 38.11 -22.76 -9.25
N LEU A 362 39.02 -22.11 -9.96
CA LEU A 362 38.72 -20.97 -10.82
C LEU A 362 38.70 -21.47 -12.28
N VAL A 363 37.63 -21.15 -13.01
CA VAL A 363 37.44 -21.56 -14.40
C VAL A 363 37.30 -20.32 -15.26
N ASP A 364 38.06 -20.25 -16.36
CA ASP A 364 37.97 -19.19 -17.37
C ASP A 364 37.59 -19.76 -18.73
N ILE A 365 36.78 -19.01 -19.50
CA ILE A 365 36.32 -19.43 -20.82
C ILE A 365 37.31 -18.90 -21.87
N ASN A 366 38.13 -19.81 -22.40
CA ASN A 366 39.12 -19.49 -23.41
C ASN A 366 38.49 -18.79 -24.64
N GLN A 367 39.13 -17.70 -25.07
CA GLN A 367 38.76 -16.93 -26.27
C GLN A 367 37.33 -16.38 -26.30
N PHE A 368 36.64 -16.24 -25.16
CA PHE A 368 35.25 -15.75 -25.12
C PHE A 368 35.07 -14.37 -25.78
N LYS A 369 36.06 -13.47 -25.65
CA LYS A 369 36.05 -12.16 -26.34
C LYS A 369 35.93 -12.29 -27.88
N ARG A 370 36.52 -13.33 -28.47
CA ARG A 370 36.44 -13.57 -29.92
C ARG A 370 35.02 -13.95 -30.35
N ILE A 371 34.33 -14.73 -29.51
CA ILE A 371 32.91 -15.08 -29.73
C ILE A 371 32.06 -13.82 -29.72
N ASN A 372 32.25 -12.96 -28.72
CA ASN A 372 31.54 -11.67 -28.64
C ASN A 372 31.84 -10.77 -29.85
N ALA A 373 33.09 -10.71 -30.29
CA ALA A 373 33.49 -9.88 -31.43
C ALA A 373 32.91 -10.38 -32.76
N GLN A 374 32.84 -11.70 -32.96
CA GLN A 374 32.40 -12.29 -34.23
C GLN A 374 30.87 -12.42 -34.33
N TRP A 375 30.19 -12.69 -33.21
CA TRP A 375 28.76 -13.05 -33.21
C TRP A 375 27.89 -12.12 -32.37
N GLY A 376 28.49 -11.13 -31.71
CA GLY A 376 27.82 -10.17 -30.85
C GLY A 376 27.50 -10.69 -29.45
N HIS A 377 27.33 -9.76 -28.51
CA HIS A 377 27.11 -10.06 -27.10
C HIS A 377 25.93 -11.01 -26.84
N ARG A 378 24.81 -10.87 -27.58
CA ARG A 378 23.65 -11.74 -27.39
C ARG A 378 23.92 -13.22 -27.69
N VAL A 379 24.89 -13.51 -28.56
CA VAL A 379 25.31 -14.88 -28.85
C VAL A 379 26.28 -15.36 -27.77
N GLY A 380 27.20 -14.50 -27.33
CA GLY A 380 28.05 -14.77 -26.17
C GLY A 380 27.26 -15.13 -24.92
N ASP A 381 26.22 -14.36 -24.60
CA ASP A 381 25.31 -14.62 -23.48
C ASP A 381 24.73 -16.04 -23.52
N LYS A 382 24.30 -16.50 -24.70
CA LYS A 382 23.75 -17.85 -24.89
C LYS A 382 24.82 -18.92 -24.67
N VAL A 383 26.00 -18.71 -25.23
CA VAL A 383 27.14 -19.63 -25.05
C VAL A 383 27.48 -19.75 -23.56
N LEU A 384 27.49 -18.63 -22.85
CA LEU A 384 27.80 -18.58 -21.43
C LEU A 384 26.74 -19.32 -20.59
N VAL A 385 25.45 -19.14 -20.87
CA VAL A 385 24.37 -19.93 -20.25
C VAL A 385 24.56 -21.44 -20.52
N SER A 386 24.85 -21.84 -21.76
CA SER A 386 25.06 -23.26 -22.08
C SER A 386 26.27 -23.87 -21.37
N ILE A 387 27.36 -23.12 -21.21
CA ILE A 387 28.54 -23.57 -20.45
C ILE A 387 28.18 -23.76 -18.98
N VAL A 388 27.42 -22.83 -18.41
CA VAL A 388 26.94 -22.93 -17.02
C VAL A 388 26.08 -24.17 -16.82
N ASP A 389 25.15 -24.46 -17.73
CA ASP A 389 24.29 -25.64 -17.65
C ASP A 389 25.11 -26.94 -17.65
N ILE A 390 26.15 -27.02 -18.50
CA ILE A 390 27.06 -28.17 -18.56
C ILE A 390 27.83 -28.34 -17.25
N ILE A 391 28.36 -27.24 -16.68
CA ILE A 391 29.10 -27.29 -15.43
C ILE A 391 28.18 -27.70 -14.28
N GLN A 392 26.97 -27.15 -14.19
CA GLN A 392 26.01 -27.51 -13.14
C GLN A 392 25.65 -29.00 -13.15
N GLN A 393 25.55 -29.63 -14.33
CA GLN A 393 25.32 -31.07 -14.46
C GLN A 393 26.54 -31.92 -14.08
N SER A 394 27.72 -31.32 -14.04
CA SER A 394 29.00 -31.99 -13.80
C SER A 394 29.50 -31.87 -12.36
N ILE A 395 28.87 -31.02 -11.54
CA ILE A 395 29.24 -30.78 -10.13
C ILE A 395 28.21 -31.40 -9.18
N ARG A 396 28.56 -31.52 -7.89
CA ARG A 396 27.65 -32.04 -6.87
C ARG A 396 26.62 -30.98 -6.47
N PRO A 397 25.43 -31.37 -5.98
CA PRO A 397 24.42 -30.42 -5.49
C PRO A 397 24.91 -29.50 -4.37
N ASP A 398 25.86 -29.97 -3.56
CA ASP A 398 26.41 -29.24 -2.42
C ASP A 398 27.59 -28.30 -2.80
N ASP A 399 28.05 -28.36 -4.06
CA ASP A 399 29.15 -27.52 -4.53
C ASP A 399 28.68 -26.07 -4.78
N ILE A 400 29.51 -25.10 -4.40
CA ILE A 400 29.22 -23.68 -4.62
C ILE A 400 29.79 -23.25 -5.98
N PHE A 401 28.92 -23.15 -6.98
CA PHE A 401 29.30 -22.64 -8.30
C PHE A 401 28.85 -21.19 -8.50
N SER A 402 29.81 -20.32 -8.85
CA SER A 402 29.57 -18.88 -8.90
C SER A 402 30.23 -18.17 -10.10
N ALA A 403 29.55 -17.13 -10.59
CA ALA A 403 30.09 -16.18 -11.55
C ALA A 403 30.92 -15.13 -10.80
N THR A 404 32.24 -15.26 -10.86
CA THR A 404 33.21 -14.36 -10.20
C THR A 404 33.79 -13.29 -11.14
N GLY A 405 33.68 -13.50 -12.45
CA GLY A 405 34.13 -12.62 -13.54
C GLY A 405 33.00 -11.81 -14.18
N GLY A 406 33.34 -11.07 -15.24
CA GLY A 406 32.42 -10.16 -15.96
C GLY A 406 31.87 -10.72 -17.26
#